data_AF-A0AAJ1F8T7-F1
#
_entry.id   AF-A0AAJ1F8T7-F1
#
_cell.length_a   1.000
_cell.length_b   1.000
_cell.length_c   1.000
_cell.angle_alpha   90.00
_cell.angle_beta   90.00
_cell.angle_gamma   90.00
#
_symmetry.space_group_name_H-M   'P 1'
#
loop_
_entity.id
_entity.type
_entity.pdbx_description
1 polymer ?
#
loop_
_entity_poly.entity_id
_entity_poly.type
_entity_poly.pdbx_seq_one_letter_code
_entity_poly.pdbx_strand_id
1 'polypeptide(L)' 'MGKAVNSVPTVVRLPVDLVKRYDDLAKNTGHSRNYYFTKALEESIPNLEYQYGLLKKVDEYRAGQLDTISIDQLQDHLCL' A
#
# COMPACT_ATOMS: atom_id res chain seq x y z
N MET A 1 18.20 -24.00 3.65
CA MET A 1 17.98 -22.93 4.64
C MET A 1 17.29 -21.76 3.97
N GLY A 2 16.06 -21.42 4.36
CA GLY A 2 15.38 -20.21 3.87
C GLY A 2 16.04 -18.96 4.45
N LYS A 3 16.26 -17.92 3.62
CA LYS A 3 16.77 -16.62 4.07
C LYS A 3 15.91 -16.09 5.20
N ALA A 4 16.55 -15.62 6.27
CA ALA A 4 15.85 -14.90 7.33
C ALA A 4 15.22 -13.63 6.74
N VAL A 5 13.89 -13.53 6.85
CA VAL A 5 13.16 -12.32 6.51
C VAL A 5 13.25 -11.40 7.73
N ASN A 6 13.88 -10.23 7.57
CA ASN A 6 13.85 -9.19 8.60
C ASN A 6 12.40 -8.74 8.78
N SER A 7 11.79 -9.06 9.91
CA SER A 7 10.38 -8.78 10.20
C SER A 7 10.22 -8.21 11.61
N VAL A 8 9.21 -7.35 11.77
CA VAL A 8 8.82 -6.76 13.05
C VAL A 8 7.41 -7.26 13.40
N PRO A 9 7.17 -7.74 14.64
CA PRO A 9 5.85 -8.16 15.05
C PRO A 9 4.87 -6.98 15.05
N THR A 10 3.73 -7.16 14.39
CA THR A 10 2.67 -6.15 14.31
C THR A 10 1.36 -6.74 14.85
N VAL A 11 0.67 -6.00 15.70
CA VAL A 11 -0.64 -6.40 16.25
C VAL A 11 -1.73 -5.53 15.63
N VAL A 12 -2.68 -6.17 14.96
CA VAL A 12 -3.87 -5.53 14.39
C VAL A 12 -5.13 -6.22 14.91
N ARG A 13 -6.18 -5.44 15.16
CA ARG A 13 -7.51 -5.98 15.45
C ARG A 13 -8.25 -6.19 14.13
N LEU A 14 -8.64 -7.43 13.87
CA LEU A 14 -9.36 -7.81 12.65
C LEU A 14 -10.74 -8.38 13.02
N PRO A 15 -11.76 -8.19 12.16
CA PRO A 15 -13.05 -8.85 12.32
C PRO A 15 -12.87 -10.38 12.42
N VAL A 16 -13.61 -11.01 13.34
CA VAL A 16 -13.50 -12.46 13.61
C VAL A 16 -13.73 -13.29 12.35
N ASP A 17 -14.74 -12.92 11.55
CA ASP A 17 -15.06 -13.63 10.31
C ASP A 17 -13.95 -13.54 9.26
N LEU A 18 -13.23 -12.42 9.23
CA LEU A 18 -12.10 -12.25 8.31
C LEU A 18 -10.96 -13.19 8.71
N VAL A 19 -10.62 -13.25 10.01
CA VAL A 19 -9.60 -14.16 10.52
C VAL A 19 -9.98 -15.61 10.21
N LYS A 20 -11.24 -15.99 10.42
CA LYS A 20 -11.76 -17.33 10.11
C LYS A 20 -11.60 -17.70 8.63
N ARG A 21 -11.90 -16.77 7.70
CA ARG A 21 -11.71 -17.01 6.27
C ARG A 21 -10.25 -17.30 5.90
N TYR A 22 -9.31 -16.57 6.49
CA TYR A 22 -7.88 -16.82 6.27
C TYR A 22 -7.38 -18.10 6.94
N ASP A 23 -7.97 -18.49 8.07
CA ASP A 23 -7.73 -19.78 8.70
C ASP A 23 -8.12 -20.96 7.82
N ASP A 24 -9.32 -20.89 7.26
CA ASP A 24 -9.82 -21.96 6.40
C ASP A 24 -9.03 -22.01 5.09
N LEU A 25 -8.65 -20.84 4.54
CA LEU A 25 -7.76 -20.76 3.38
C LEU A 25 -6.40 -21.42 3.67
N ALA A 26 -5.77 -21.09 4.79
CA ALA A 26 -4.50 -21.66 5.23
C ALA A 26 -4.55 -23.19 5.34
N LYS A 27 -5.58 -23.72 6.01
CA LYS A 27 -5.79 -25.17 6.16
C LYS A 27 -5.95 -25.88 4.81
N ASN A 28 -6.70 -25.28 3.90
CA ASN A 28 -7.05 -25.91 2.63
C ASN A 28 -5.90 -25.90 1.60
N THR A 29 -4.93 -25.00 1.74
CA THR A 29 -3.84 -24.84 0.77
C THR A 29 -2.47 -25.25 1.31
N GLY A 30 -2.38 -25.61 2.59
CA GLY A 30 -1.13 -26.06 3.22
C GLY A 30 -0.14 -24.92 3.54
N HIS A 31 -0.60 -23.67 3.56
CA HIS A 31 0.20 -22.51 3.98
C HIS A 31 -0.18 -22.03 5.37
N SER A 32 0.67 -21.23 6.01
CA SER A 32 0.34 -20.62 7.29
C SER A 32 -0.61 -19.44 7.12
N ARG A 33 -1.41 -19.12 8.15
CA ARG A 33 -2.21 -17.89 8.19
C ARG A 33 -1.33 -16.65 7.98
N ASN A 34 -0.14 -16.63 8.59
CA ASN A 34 0.80 -15.53 8.46
C ASN A 34 1.23 -15.30 7.01
N TYR A 35 1.49 -16.38 6.25
CA TYR A 35 1.81 -16.28 4.83
C TYR A 35 0.73 -15.50 4.06
N TYR A 36 -0.54 -15.80 4.30
CA TYR A 36 -1.64 -15.11 3.62
C TYR A 36 -1.85 -13.67 4.08
N PHE A 37 -1.66 -13.39 5.37
CA PHE A 37 -1.71 -12.01 5.86
C PHE A 37 -0.60 -11.16 5.25
N THR A 38 0.64 -11.64 5.26
CA THR A 38 1.77 -10.94 4.64
C THR A 38 1.52 -10.73 3.14
N LYS A 39 1.10 -11.79 2.43
CA LYS A 39 0.79 -11.70 1.00
C LYS A 39 -0.30 -10.67 0.69
N ALA A 40 -1.40 -10.66 1.44
CA ALA A 40 -2.48 -9.69 1.23
C ALA A 40 -2.04 -8.25 1.50
N LEU A 41 -1.17 -8.02 2.49
CA LEU A 41 -0.61 -6.70 2.78
C LEU A 41 0.34 -6.23 1.66
N GLU A 42 1.23 -7.11 1.19
CA GLU A 42 2.15 -6.82 0.09
C GLU A 42 1.42 -6.55 -1.23
N GLU A 43 0.36 -7.32 -1.54
CA GLU A 43 -0.42 -7.13 -2.76
C GLU A 43 -1.29 -5.87 -2.73
N SER A 44 -1.77 -5.45 -1.55
CA SER A 44 -2.68 -4.30 -1.42
C SER A 44 -1.97 -2.95 -1.29
N ILE A 45 -0.75 -2.91 -0.75
CA ILE A 45 -0.07 -1.65 -0.44
C ILE A 45 0.14 -0.73 -1.66
N PRO A 46 0.51 -1.20 -2.88
CA PRO A 46 0.76 -0.28 -4.00
C PRO A 46 -0.52 0.45 -4.44
N ASN A 47 -1.67 -0.23 -4.40
CA ASN A 47 -2.95 0.40 -4.74
C ASN A 47 -3.39 1.40 -3.67
N LEU A 48 -3.16 1.08 -2.39
CA LEU A 48 -3.44 2.00 -1.28
C LEU A 48 -2.56 3.26 -1.38
N GLU A 49 -1.26 3.10 -1.63
CA GLU A 49 -0.33 4.21 -1.86
C GLU A 49 -0.76 5.09 -3.03
N TYR A 50 -1.18 4.48 -4.14
CA TYR A 50 -1.69 5.23 -5.29
C TYR A 50 -2.96 6.02 -4.96
N GLN A 51 -3.98 5.35 -4.41
CA GLN A 51 -5.27 5.97 -4.11
C GLN A 51 -5.13 7.11 -3.10
N TYR A 52 -4.50 6.85 -1.96
CA TYR A 52 -4.36 7.85 -0.91
C TYR A 52 -3.29 8.89 -1.25
N GLY A 53 -2.26 8.53 -2.03
CA GLY A 53 -1.29 9.48 -2.56
C GLY A 53 -1.91 10.49 -3.51
N LEU A 54 -2.84 10.06 -4.38
CA LEU A 54 -3.59 10.98 -5.25
C LEU A 54 -4.54 11.87 -4.46
N LEU A 55 -5.29 11.32 -3.50
CA LEU A 55 -6.18 12.12 -2.65
C LEU A 55 -5.39 13.20 -1.91
N LYS A 56 -4.23 12.86 -1.37
CA LYS A 56 -3.33 13.82 -0.72
C LYS A 56 -2.89 14.93 -1.68
N LYS A 57 -2.48 14.61 -2.91
CA LYS A 57 -2.10 15.61 -3.92
C LYS A 57 -3.26 16.54 -4.28
N VAL A 58 -4.48 16.01 -4.35
CA VAL A 58 -5.69 16.82 -4.61
C VAL A 58 -5.98 17.76 -3.45
N ASP A 59 -5.82 17.30 -2.22
CA ASP A 59 -5.99 18.14 -1.03
C ASP A 59 -4.91 19.23 -0.95
N GLU A 60 -3.65 18.91 -1.25
CA GLU A 60 -2.55 19.88 -1.36
C GLU A 60 -2.80 20.92 -2.47
N TYR A 61 -3.30 20.49 -3.62
CA TYR A 61 -3.70 21.37 -4.72
C TYR A 61 -4.80 22.35 -4.27
N ARG A 62 -5.86 21.85 -3.65
CA ARG A 62 -6.98 22.66 -3.15
C ARG A 62 -6.55 23.62 -2.04
N ALA A 63 -5.58 23.22 -1.23
CA ALA A 63 -5.01 24.06 -0.19
C ALA A 63 -4.00 25.10 -0.72
N GLY A 64 -3.66 25.08 -2.01
CA GLY A 64 -2.65 25.97 -2.61
C GLY A 64 -1.23 25.67 -2.14
N GLN A 65 -0.95 24.43 -1.73
CA GLN A 65 0.32 24.00 -1.15
C GLN A 65 1.22 23.24 -2.14
N LEU A 66 0.79 23.09 -3.40
CA LEU A 66 1.62 22.48 -4.42
C LEU A 66 2.64 23.48 -4.96
N ASP A 67 3.88 23.02 -5.10
CA ASP A 67 4.91 23.75 -5.83
C ASP A 67 4.48 23.91 -7.29
N THR A 68 4.32 25.16 -7.72
CA THR A 68 3.97 25.51 -9.10
C THR A 68 5.18 26.10 -9.81
N ILE A 69 5.37 25.73 -11.07
CA ILE A 69 6.31 26.38 -11.98
C ILE A 69 5.54 27.28 -12.96
N SER A 70 6.21 28.30 -13.50
CA SER A 70 5.62 29.13 -14.57
C SER A 70 5.47 28.32 -15.86
N ILE A 71 4.67 28.84 -16.80
CA ILE A 71 4.50 28.21 -18.12
C ILE A 71 5.82 28.15 -18.90
N ASP A 72 6.66 29.20 -18.81
CA ASP A 72 7.96 29.24 -19.45
C ASP A 72 8.90 28.15 -18.88
N GLN A 73 8.91 27.99 -17.55
CA GLN A 73 9.67 26.93 -16.88
C GLN A 73 9.19 25.53 -17.29
N LEU A 74 7.87 25.36 -17.48
CA LEU A 74 7.30 24.09 -17.93
C LEU A 74 7.71 23.77 -19.37
N GLN A 75 7.71 24.76 -20.27
CA GLN A 75 8.14 24.61 -21.66
C GLN A 75 9.62 24.21 -21.74
N ASP A 76 10.49 24.90 -21.00
CA ASP A 76 11.91 24.56 -20.88
C ASP A 76 12.12 23.12 -20.39
N HIS A 77 11.35 22.68 -19.37
CA HIS A 77 11.44 21.32 -18.82
C HIS A 77 10.97 20.22 -19.78
N LEU A 78 9.99 20.53 -20.64
CA LEU A 78 9.40 19.59 -21.59
C LEU A 78 10.05 19.66 -22.99
N CYS A 79 11.04 20.54 -23.19
CA CYS A 79 11.66 20.81 -24.48
C CYS A 79 10.63 21.19 -25.57
N LEU A 80 9.55 21.87 -25.18
CA LEU A 80 8.50 22.39 -26.07
C LEU A 80 8.78 23.85 -26.43
#